data_AF-A0A3M1QMG6-F1
#
_entry.id   AF-A0A3M1QMG6-F1
#
_cell.length_a   1.000
_cell.length_b   1.000
_cell.length_c   1.000
_cell.angle_alpha   90.00
_cell.angle_beta   90.00
_cell.angle_gamma   90.00
#
_symmetry.space_group_name_H-M   'P 1'
#
loop_
_entity.id
_entity.type
_entity.pdbx_description
1 polymer ?
#
loop_
_entity_poly.entity_id
_entity_poly.type
_entity_poly.pdbx_seq_one_letter_code
_entity_poly.pdbx_strand_id
1 'polypeptide(L)'
;MSYVGGSGGVAGVQYTGPTYNAVTFGFPFEAISSPTVRADIMQRVIAFLQSASGPIPFDFDNDGDVDAADFSIYLFCMLGPDATFAPGNVCLDMDGDDDFDVDVADFSMFQRAFTGP
;
A
#
# COMPACT_ATOMS: atom_id res chain seq x y z
N MET A 1 -36.58 7.99 -18.58
CA MET A 1 -36.52 7.34 -17.26
C MET A 1 -35.88 8.31 -16.29
N SER A 2 -36.67 8.87 -15.36
CA SER A 2 -36.16 9.78 -14.33
C SER A 2 -35.95 8.95 -13.07
N TYR A 3 -34.70 8.71 -12.71
CA TYR A 3 -34.38 8.05 -11.44
C TYR A 3 -34.63 9.05 -10.31
N VAL A 4 -35.53 8.69 -9.39
CA VAL A 4 -35.78 9.42 -8.14
C VAL A 4 -35.05 8.64 -7.05
N GLY A 5 -33.95 9.20 -6.56
CA GLY A 5 -33.07 8.56 -5.58
C GLY A 5 -33.80 8.20 -4.27
N GLY A 6 -33.50 7.01 -3.75
CA GLY A 6 -34.04 6.51 -2.49
C GLY A 6 -33.43 7.20 -1.26
N SER A 7 -34.21 7.24 -0.18
CA SER A 7 -33.89 7.81 1.13
C SER A 7 -32.79 7.04 1.89
N GLY A 8 -31.55 7.10 1.40
CA GLY A 8 -30.34 6.83 2.18
C GLY A 8 -30.09 5.37 2.54
N GLY A 9 -29.60 4.60 1.57
CA GLY A 9 -28.63 3.52 1.83
C GLY A 9 -27.28 3.98 1.29
N VAL A 10 -26.17 3.59 1.92
CA VAL A 10 -24.82 3.93 1.46
C VAL A 10 -24.65 3.51 0.00
N ALA A 11 -24.57 4.49 -0.91
CA ALA A 11 -24.44 4.26 -2.35
C ALA A 11 -23.04 3.76 -2.75
N GLY A 12 -22.10 3.80 -1.80
CA GLY A 12 -20.80 3.16 -1.86
C GLY A 12 -20.23 2.96 -0.46
N VAL A 13 -19.22 2.09 -0.36
CA VAL A 13 -18.49 1.79 0.87
C VAL A 13 -17.02 2.16 0.64
N GLN A 14 -16.41 2.77 1.67
CA GLN A 14 -14.97 3.00 1.73
C GLN A 14 -14.32 1.99 2.68
N TYR A 15 -13.12 1.52 2.33
CA TYR A 15 -12.29 0.62 3.11
C TYR A 15 -10.89 1.23 3.25
N THR A 16 -10.38 1.23 4.48
CA THR A 16 -9.00 1.57 4.80
C THR A 16 -8.28 0.28 5.19
N GLY A 17 -7.31 -0.12 4.38
CA GLY A 17 -6.39 -1.21 4.68
C GLY A 17 -5.03 -0.67 5.13
N PRO A 18 -4.12 -1.57 5.54
CA PRO A 18 -2.77 -1.19 5.97
C PRO A 18 -1.93 -0.59 4.83
N THR A 19 -2.06 -1.11 3.61
CA THR A 19 -1.25 -0.70 2.44
C THR A 19 -2.05 -0.03 1.32
N TYR A 20 -3.37 -0.05 1.41
CA TYR A 20 -4.24 0.53 0.38
C TYR A 20 -5.60 0.97 0.93
N ASN A 21 -6.19 1.94 0.24
CA ASN A 21 -7.59 2.32 0.41
C ASN A 21 -8.41 1.81 -0.78
N ALA A 22 -9.67 1.45 -0.53
CA ALA A 22 -10.58 1.01 -1.58
C ALA A 22 -11.94 1.69 -1.47
N VAL A 23 -12.56 1.97 -2.61
CA VAL A 23 -13.93 2.48 -2.70
C VAL A 23 -14.72 1.60 -3.65
N THR A 24 -15.85 1.08 -3.17
CA THR A 24 -16.76 0.26 -3.97
C THR A 24 -18.10 0.97 -4.09
N PHE A 25 -18.56 1.19 -5.32
CA PHE A 25 -19.90 1.68 -5.60
C PHE A 25 -20.86 0.50 -5.80
N GLY A 26 -22.07 0.61 -5.27
CA GLY A 26 -23.14 -0.37 -5.51
C GLY A 26 -23.74 -0.30 -6.92
N PHE A 27 -23.18 0.53 -7.79
CA PHE A 27 -23.65 0.81 -9.14
C PHE A 27 -22.46 1.24 -10.03
N PRO A 28 -22.55 1.12 -11.38
CA PRO A 28 -21.50 1.58 -12.29
C PRO A 28 -21.30 3.08 -12.18
N PHE A 29 -20.05 3.55 -12.12
CA PHE A 29 -19.76 4.98 -11.94
C PHE A 29 -20.40 5.88 -13.03
N GLU A 30 -20.58 5.33 -14.22
CA GLU A 30 -21.22 5.95 -15.39
C GLU A 30 -22.71 6.24 -15.18
N ALA A 31 -23.36 5.60 -14.20
CA ALA A 31 -24.76 5.85 -13.87
C ALA A 31 -24.97 7.24 -13.22
N ILE A 32 -23.90 7.91 -12.79
CA ILE A 32 -23.94 9.31 -12.36
C ILE A 32 -24.04 10.19 -13.61
N SER A 33 -25.27 10.55 -13.96
CA SER A 33 -25.57 11.29 -15.19
C SER A 33 -25.10 12.75 -15.18
N SER A 34 -24.98 13.37 -13.99
CA SER A 34 -24.50 14.75 -13.85
C SER A 34 -22.97 14.78 -13.92
N PRO A 35 -22.37 15.48 -14.92
CA PRO A 35 -20.92 15.57 -15.04
C PRO A 35 -20.26 16.23 -13.83
N THR A 36 -20.90 17.26 -13.26
CA THR A 36 -20.40 17.97 -12.08
C THR A 36 -20.39 17.06 -10.86
N VAL A 37 -21.50 16.35 -10.59
CA VAL A 37 -21.57 15.41 -9.46
C VAL A 37 -20.56 14.28 -9.62
N ARG A 38 -20.36 13.80 -10.85
CA ARG A 38 -19.36 12.77 -11.16
C ARG A 38 -17.94 13.27 -10.86
N ALA A 39 -17.62 14.50 -11.26
CA ALA A 39 -16.32 15.12 -10.96
C ALA A 39 -16.09 15.29 -9.46
N ASP A 40 -17.11 15.77 -8.73
CA ASP A 40 -17.04 15.96 -7.27
C ASP A 40 -16.82 14.63 -6.53
N ILE A 41 -17.50 13.56 -6.97
CA ILE A 41 -17.31 12.22 -6.40
C ILE A 41 -15.91 11.70 -6.73
N MET A 42 -15.43 11.83 -7.98
CA MET A 42 -14.06 11.43 -8.32
C MET A 42 -13.03 12.15 -7.48
N GLN A 43 -13.17 13.47 -7.28
CA GLN A 43 -12.24 14.24 -6.48
C GLN A 43 -12.18 13.71 -5.04
N ARG A 44 -13.32 13.38 -4.44
CA ARG A 44 -13.39 12.80 -3.09
C ARG A 44 -12.80 11.39 -3.03
N VAL A 45 -13.07 10.55 -4.02
CA VAL A 45 -12.48 9.20 -4.11
C VAL A 45 -10.96 9.30 -4.24
N ILE A 46 -10.45 10.14 -5.14
CA ILE A 46 -9.01 10.34 -5.33
C ILE A 46 -8.36 10.81 -4.03
N ALA A 47 -8.95 11.80 -3.35
CA ALA A 47 -8.41 12.28 -2.08
C ALA A 47 -8.33 11.17 -1.02
N PHE A 48 -9.33 10.28 -0.95
CA PHE A 48 -9.31 9.13 -0.05
C PHE A 48 -8.28 8.06 -0.48
N LEU A 49 -8.19 7.75 -1.77
CA LEU A 49 -7.20 6.78 -2.26
C LEU A 49 -5.76 7.27 -2.02
N GLN A 50 -5.52 8.58 -2.16
CA GLN A 50 -4.24 9.21 -1.89
C GLN A 50 -3.89 9.29 -0.40
N SER A 51 -4.85 9.09 0.50
CA SER A 51 -4.59 9.05 1.94
C SER A 51 -4.24 7.66 2.46
N ALA A 52 -4.07 6.67 1.58
CA ALA A 52 -3.53 5.38 1.98
C ALA A 52 -2.06 5.57 2.40
N SER A 53 -1.65 4.94 3.50
CA SER A 53 -0.23 4.64 3.71
C SER A 53 0.18 3.75 2.53
N GLY A 54 1.21 4.17 1.79
CA GLY A 54 1.85 3.27 0.83
C GLY A 54 2.43 2.05 1.54
N PRO A 55 3.02 1.10 0.79
CA PRO A 55 3.80 0.03 1.40
C PRO A 55 4.78 0.65 2.39
N ILE A 56 4.75 0.18 3.64
CA ILE A 56 5.72 0.63 4.63
C ILE A 56 7.04 -0.04 4.23
N PRO A 57 8.11 0.73 3.93
CA PRO A 57 9.38 0.13 3.61
C PRO A 57 9.81 -0.78 4.76
N PHE A 58 10.24 -1.99 4.45
CA PHE A 58 10.66 -3.01 5.40
C PHE A 58 9.56 -3.69 6.25
N ASP A 59 8.28 -3.46 5.95
CA ASP A 59 7.13 -4.22 6.50
C ASP A 59 6.91 -5.47 5.61
N PHE A 60 7.69 -6.52 5.88
CA PHE A 60 7.73 -7.74 5.10
C PHE A 60 6.62 -8.73 5.47
N ASP A 61 6.10 -8.67 6.68
CA ASP A 61 4.96 -9.51 7.08
C ASP A 61 3.59 -8.86 6.81
N ASN A 62 3.59 -7.59 6.38
CA ASN A 62 2.44 -6.78 5.96
C ASN A 62 1.42 -6.54 7.09
N ASP A 63 1.88 -6.44 8.33
CA ASP A 63 1.02 -6.19 9.48
C ASP A 63 0.83 -4.69 9.81
N GLY A 64 1.61 -3.83 9.15
CA GLY A 64 1.45 -2.38 9.20
C GLY A 64 2.44 -1.67 10.12
N ASP A 65 3.47 -2.35 10.62
CA ASP A 65 4.63 -1.72 11.21
C ASP A 65 5.95 -2.39 10.77
N VAL A 66 7.06 -2.01 11.41
CA VAL A 66 8.37 -2.61 11.13
C VAL A 66 8.96 -3.02 12.46
N ASP A 67 9.07 -4.32 12.68
CA ASP A 67 9.42 -4.89 13.97
C ASP A 67 10.27 -6.17 13.90
N ALA A 68 10.30 -6.93 14.99
CA ALA A 68 11.08 -8.16 15.09
C ALA A 68 10.58 -9.29 14.17
N ALA A 69 9.29 -9.29 13.81
CA ALA A 69 8.71 -10.21 12.84
C ALA A 69 9.30 -9.95 11.45
N ASP A 70 9.37 -8.69 11.02
CA ASP A 70 10.04 -8.32 9.76
C ASP A 70 11.52 -8.65 9.76
N PHE A 71 12.20 -8.39 10.88
CA PHE A 71 13.61 -8.71 11.02
C PHE A 71 13.88 -10.21 10.84
N SER A 72 12.97 -11.06 11.30
CA SER A 72 13.11 -12.52 11.12
C SER A 72 13.05 -12.94 9.65
N ILE A 73 12.29 -12.22 8.83
CA ILE A 73 12.22 -12.41 7.38
C ILE A 73 13.47 -11.81 6.72
N TYR A 74 13.89 -10.61 7.15
CA TYR A 74 15.09 -9.92 6.66
C TYR A 74 16.35 -10.79 6.73
N LEU A 75 16.55 -11.48 7.86
CA LEU A 75 17.71 -12.36 8.08
C LEU A 75 17.86 -13.48 7.05
N PHE A 76 16.79 -13.86 6.33
CA PHE A 76 16.87 -14.88 5.29
C PHE A 76 17.68 -14.41 4.08
N CYS A 77 17.61 -13.11 3.76
CA CYS A 77 18.22 -12.54 2.57
C CYS A 77 19.56 -11.86 2.84
N MET A 78 19.89 -11.57 4.11
CA MET A 78 21.14 -10.91 4.51
C MET A 78 22.38 -11.79 4.27
N LEU A 79 22.78 -11.94 3.01
CA LEU A 79 23.96 -12.71 2.59
C LEU A 79 25.25 -11.89 2.67
N GLY A 80 25.14 -10.56 2.72
CA GLY A 80 26.25 -9.62 2.79
C GLY A 80 26.59 -8.97 1.44
N PRO A 81 27.57 -8.06 1.46
CA PRO A 81 27.93 -7.27 0.28
C PRO A 81 28.43 -8.15 -0.85
N ASP A 82 28.19 -7.70 -2.09
CA ASP A 82 28.50 -8.35 -3.36
C ASP A 82 27.76 -9.70 -3.58
N ALA A 83 26.88 -10.11 -2.68
CA ALA A 83 26.07 -11.33 -2.81
C ALA A 83 24.77 -11.05 -3.58
N THR A 84 24.92 -10.56 -4.81
CA THR A 84 23.79 -10.02 -5.59
C THR A 84 22.74 -11.07 -5.95
N PHE A 85 21.48 -10.65 -5.93
CA PHE A 85 20.36 -11.44 -6.40
C PHE A 85 20.01 -11.14 -7.86
N ALA A 86 19.49 -12.16 -8.56
CA ALA A 86 18.97 -11.96 -9.91
C ALA A 86 17.65 -11.17 -9.88
N PRO A 87 17.35 -10.35 -10.90
CA PRO A 87 16.08 -9.62 -10.98
C PRO A 87 14.86 -10.53 -10.80
N GLY A 88 13.93 -10.09 -9.95
CA GLY A 88 12.71 -10.85 -9.60
C GLY A 88 12.90 -11.88 -8.47
N ASN A 89 14.08 -11.93 -7.84
CA ASN A 89 14.24 -12.65 -6.58
C ASN A 89 13.52 -11.92 -5.44
N VAL A 90 12.85 -12.66 -4.56
CA VAL A 90 12.14 -12.12 -3.39
C VAL A 90 13.04 -11.31 -2.45
N CYS A 91 14.33 -11.63 -2.39
CA CYS A 91 15.27 -10.89 -1.55
C CYS A 91 15.52 -9.46 -2.03
N LEU A 92 15.25 -9.15 -3.31
CA LEU A 92 15.32 -7.77 -3.80
C LEU A 92 14.20 -6.88 -3.24
N ASP A 93 13.19 -7.44 -2.56
CA ASP A 93 12.24 -6.63 -1.79
C ASP A 93 12.90 -6.01 -0.54
N MET A 94 14.06 -6.54 -0.11
CA MET A 94 14.81 -6.12 1.08
C MET A 94 16.05 -5.28 0.76
N ASP A 95 16.39 -5.15 -0.53
CA ASP A 95 17.42 -4.27 -1.08
C ASP A 95 16.89 -2.83 -1.02
N GLY A 96 17.29 -2.13 0.03
CA GLY A 96 16.82 -0.81 0.38
C GLY A 96 17.60 0.31 -0.30
N ASP A 97 18.84 0.06 -0.71
CA ASP A 97 19.68 1.06 -1.39
C ASP A 97 19.85 0.82 -2.91
N ASP A 98 19.13 -0.17 -3.45
CA ASP A 98 19.00 -0.51 -4.87
C ASP A 98 20.34 -0.98 -5.51
N ASP A 99 21.17 -1.71 -4.76
CA ASP A 99 22.49 -2.19 -5.23
C ASP A 99 22.52 -3.67 -5.67
N PHE A 100 21.37 -4.34 -5.57
CA PHE A 100 21.09 -5.74 -5.89
C PHE A 100 21.59 -6.77 -4.88
N ASP A 101 22.16 -6.39 -3.74
CA ASP A 101 22.40 -7.31 -2.64
C ASP A 101 21.58 -6.95 -1.39
N VAL A 102 21.74 -7.72 -0.31
CA VAL A 102 21.06 -7.44 0.96
C VAL A 102 22.10 -7.57 2.05
N ASP A 103 22.48 -6.42 2.61
CA ASP A 103 23.64 -6.34 3.48
C ASP A 103 23.46 -5.36 4.66
N VAL A 104 24.56 -4.80 5.17
CA VAL A 104 24.57 -3.87 6.29
C VAL A 104 24.14 -2.44 5.91
N ALA A 105 24.27 -2.05 4.63
CA ALA A 105 23.79 -0.79 4.09
C ALA A 105 22.25 -0.77 4.14
N ASP A 106 21.61 -1.82 3.65
CA ASP A 106 20.15 -2.02 3.75
C ASP A 106 19.69 -2.08 5.19
N PHE A 107 20.44 -2.81 6.04
CA PHE A 107 20.08 -2.94 7.45
C PHE A 107 20.10 -1.59 8.16
N SER A 108 20.98 -0.66 7.75
CA SER A 108 20.97 0.70 8.28
C SER A 108 19.65 1.43 7.98
N MET A 109 19.00 1.10 6.87
CA MET A 109 17.69 1.63 6.46
C MET A 109 16.57 0.96 7.25
N PHE A 110 16.61 -0.37 7.35
CA PHE A 110 15.73 -1.18 8.20
C PHE A 110 15.68 -0.65 9.63
N GLN A 111 16.84 -0.39 10.25
CA GLN A 111 16.96 0.14 11.61
C GLN A 111 16.26 1.49 11.81
N ARG A 112 16.16 2.31 10.76
CA ARG A 112 15.46 3.60 10.82
C ARG A 112 13.94 3.43 10.71
N ALA A 113 13.49 2.37 10.05
CA ALA A 113 12.08 2.02 9.91
C ALA A 113 11.55 1.27 11.15
N PHE A 114 12.42 0.54 11.86
CA PHE A 114 12.09 -0.27 13.04
C PHE A 114 11.47 0.59 14.17
N THR A 115 10.15 0.64 14.19
CA THR A 115 9.35 1.48 15.10
C THR A 115 8.15 0.75 15.69
N GLY A 116 7.87 -0.46 15.20
CA GLY A 116 6.84 -1.36 15.70
C GLY A 116 7.21 -2.03 17.03
N PRO A 117 6.26 -2.77 17.61
CA PRO A 117 6.34 -3.35 18.95
C PRO A 117 7.27 -4.57 19.13
#